data_AF-A0A086A0Y4-F1
#
_entry.id   AF-A0A086A0Y4-F1
#
_cell.length_a   1.000
_cell.length_b   1.000
_cell.length_c   1.000
_cell.angle_alpha   90.00
_cell.angle_beta   90.00
_cell.angle_gamma   90.00
#
_symmetry.space_group_name_H-M   'P 1'
#
loop_
_entity.id
_entity.type
_entity.pdbx_description
1 polymer ?
#
loop_
_entity_poly.entity_id
_entity_poly.type
_entity_poly.pdbx_seq_one_letter_code
_entity_poly.pdbx_strand_id
1 'polypeptide(L)'
;MKVNKVLTINLLLVIVTSLNCVLAQTSAPIPVQKNGKWGFADDRGNIVIACEYEQVGSFKNGLAIVYDNCTTVHPYGEDVNSSYHECKQGIINTQGKLIIPIKYNVGQ
;
A
#
# COMPACT_ATOMS: atom_id res chain seq x y z
N MET A 1 26.82 -8.38 -48.27
CA MET A 1 25.67 -8.73 -47.40
C MET A 1 25.32 -7.55 -46.53
N LYS A 2 24.16 -6.90 -46.73
CA LYS A 2 23.67 -5.81 -45.85
C LYS A 2 22.98 -6.48 -44.66
N VAL A 3 23.64 -6.51 -43.50
CA VAL A 3 22.96 -6.87 -42.25
C VAL A 3 21.92 -5.79 -42.00
N ASN A 4 20.65 -6.17 -41.94
CA ASN A 4 19.53 -5.25 -41.79
C ASN A 4 19.67 -4.49 -40.46
N LYS A 5 20.03 -3.20 -40.53
CA LYS A 5 20.18 -2.31 -39.35
C LYS A 5 18.96 -2.28 -38.43
N VAL A 6 17.77 -2.60 -38.96
CA VAL A 6 16.51 -2.71 -38.22
C VAL A 6 16.50 -3.91 -37.25
N LEU A 7 17.13 -5.03 -37.62
CA LEU A 7 17.19 -6.23 -36.78
C LEU A 7 18.12 -6.04 -35.56
N THR A 8 19.19 -5.26 -35.74
CA THR A 8 20.13 -4.92 -34.65
C THR A 8 19.56 -3.90 -33.67
N ILE A 9 18.67 -3.00 -34.09
CA ILE A 9 18.07 -1.98 -33.20
C ILE A 9 17.04 -2.62 -32.25
N ASN A 10 16.21 -3.54 -32.74
CA ASN A 10 15.22 -4.23 -31.90
C ASN A 10 15.88 -5.18 -30.89
N LEU A 11 17.01 -5.80 -31.22
CA LEU A 11 17.74 -6.69 -30.29
C LEU A 11 18.39 -5.93 -29.12
N LEU A 12 18.80 -4.67 -29.34
CA LEU A 12 19.35 -3.79 -28.29
C LEU A 12 18.28 -3.29 -27.32
N LEU A 13 17.05 -3.06 -27.78
CA LEU A 13 15.95 -2.57 -26.94
C LEU A 13 15.47 -3.62 -25.91
N VAL A 14 15.45 -4.90 -26.29
CA VAL A 14 15.01 -6.01 -25.41
C VAL A 14 15.96 -6.19 -24.22
N ILE A 15 17.27 -5.99 -24.42
CA ILE A 15 18.28 -6.13 -23.36
C ILE A 15 18.12 -5.01 -22.32
N VAL A 16 17.88 -3.76 -22.75
CA VAL A 16 17.69 -2.61 -21.84
C VAL A 16 16.43 -2.77 -20.98
N THR A 17 15.34 -3.31 -21.53
CA THR A 17 14.12 -3.59 -20.73
C THR A 17 14.33 -4.67 -19.66
N SER A 18 15.24 -5.61 -19.89
CA SER A 18 15.51 -6.72 -18.96
C SER A 18 16.43 -6.33 -17.79
N LEU A 19 17.22 -5.26 -17.91
CA LEU A 19 18.09 -4.76 -16.83
C LEU A 19 17.33 -4.01 -15.72
N ASN A 20 16.12 -3.52 -15.97
CA ASN A 20 15.28 -2.95 -14.91
C ASN A 20 14.63 -4.01 -14.01
N CYS A 21 14.76 -5.29 -14.35
CA CYS A 21 14.13 -6.40 -13.62
C CYS A 21 15.00 -6.96 -12.48
N VAL A 22 16.29 -6.63 -12.45
CA VAL A 22 17.23 -7.14 -11.44
C VAL A 22 17.74 -5.96 -10.64
N LEU A 23 17.29 -5.82 -9.39
CA LEU A 23 17.92 -5.15 -8.23
C LEU A 23 16.89 -4.69 -7.17
N ALA A 24 15.59 -4.91 -7.36
CA ALA A 24 14.59 -4.63 -6.34
C ALA A 24 14.59 -5.70 -5.23
N GLN A 25 15.63 -5.70 -4.39
CA GLN A 25 15.55 -6.28 -3.04
C GLN A 25 14.67 -5.35 -2.21
N THR A 26 13.37 -5.31 -2.49
CA THR A 26 12.45 -4.46 -1.73
C THR A 26 12.19 -5.12 -0.40
N SER A 27 12.76 -4.58 0.67
CA SER A 27 12.27 -4.81 2.02
C SER A 27 10.76 -4.53 2.05
N ALA A 28 10.02 -5.26 2.88
CA ALA A 28 8.59 -5.01 3.04
C ALA A 28 8.36 -3.52 3.38
N PRO A 29 7.40 -2.84 2.72
CA PRO A 29 7.16 -1.42 2.98
C PRO A 29 6.88 -1.16 4.45
N ILE A 30 7.39 -0.04 4.97
CA ILE A 30 7.31 0.31 6.38
C ILE A 30 6.20 1.34 6.57
N PRO A 31 5.32 1.19 7.59
CA PRO A 31 4.30 2.19 7.89
C PRO A 31 4.90 3.57 8.11
N VAL A 32 4.30 4.59 7.50
CA VAL A 32 4.68 5.99 7.68
C VAL A 32 3.43 6.86 7.77
N GLN A 33 3.46 7.86 8.65
CA GLN A 33 2.37 8.80 8.81
C GLN A 33 2.74 10.17 8.23
N LYS A 34 1.84 10.74 7.44
CA LYS A 34 1.96 12.11 6.89
C LYS A 34 0.60 12.79 6.97
N ASN A 35 0.55 13.99 7.54
CA ASN A 35 -0.68 14.78 7.69
C ASN A 35 -1.83 14.02 8.37
N GLY A 36 -1.51 13.21 9.39
CA GLY A 36 -2.49 12.43 10.14
C GLY A 36 -2.97 11.14 9.46
N LYS A 37 -2.63 10.90 8.19
CA LYS A 37 -2.96 9.66 7.46
C LYS A 37 -1.74 8.76 7.32
N TRP A 38 -1.99 7.46 7.25
CA TRP A 38 -0.99 6.40 7.16
C TRP A 38 -0.86 5.88 5.73
N GLY A 39 0.37 5.62 5.34
CA GLY A 39 0.75 4.96 4.10
C GLY A 39 1.97 4.09 4.34
N PHE A 40 2.73 3.79 3.29
CA PHE A 40 3.95 3.00 3.42
C PHE A 40 5.09 3.60 2.59
N ALA A 41 6.29 3.49 3.14
CA ALA A 41 7.53 3.89 2.48
C ALA A 41 8.46 2.69 2.25
N ASP A 42 9.38 2.83 1.31
CA ASP A 42 10.54 1.94 1.20
C ASP A 42 11.56 2.22 2.31
N ASP A 43 12.64 1.44 2.34
CA ASP A 43 13.76 1.59 3.29
C ASP A 43 14.53 2.92 3.13
N ARG A 44 14.33 3.63 2.02
CA ARG A 44 14.91 4.94 1.73
C ARG A 44 13.98 6.09 2.12
N GLY A 45 12.79 5.78 2.62
CA GLY A 45 11.77 6.77 3.00
C GLY A 45 10.93 7.30 1.83
N ASN A 46 11.04 6.72 0.63
CA ASN A 46 10.18 7.10 -0.49
C ASN A 46 8.79 6.51 -0.26
N ILE A 47 7.74 7.31 -0.40
CA ILE A 47 6.36 6.85 -0.30
C ILE A 47 6.06 5.92 -1.48
N VAL A 48 5.76 4.65 -1.18
CA VAL A 48 5.38 3.62 -2.17
C VAL A 48 3.88 3.33 -2.17
N ILE A 49 3.21 3.59 -1.04
CA ILE A 49 1.76 3.53 -0.90
C ILE A 49 1.33 4.83 -0.22
N ALA A 50 0.43 5.57 -0.87
CA ALA A 50 0.03 6.90 -0.42
C ALA A 50 -0.52 6.91 1.02
N CYS A 51 -0.28 8.01 1.72
CA CYS A 51 -0.79 8.24 3.08
C CYS A 51 -2.28 8.60 3.03
N GLU A 52 -3.14 7.60 2.87
CA GLU A 52 -4.59 7.77 2.69
C GLU A 52 -5.41 7.05 3.76
N TYR A 53 -4.81 6.10 4.49
CA TYR A 53 -5.50 5.29 5.49
C TYR A 53 -5.51 5.98 6.86
N GLU A 54 -6.46 5.60 7.71
CA GLU A 54 -6.55 6.14 9.07
C GLU A 54 -5.66 5.38 10.04
N GLN A 55 -5.49 4.08 9.81
CA GLN A 55 -4.52 3.24 10.49
C GLN A 55 -4.02 2.14 9.55
N VAL A 56 -2.81 1.65 9.79
CA VAL A 56 -2.24 0.52 9.05
C VAL A 56 -1.46 -0.40 10.00
N GLY A 57 -1.44 -1.70 9.69
CA GLY A 57 -0.52 -2.65 10.30
C GLY A 57 0.76 -2.81 9.46
N SER A 58 1.84 -3.29 10.07
CA SER A 58 3.05 -3.67 9.34
C SER A 58 2.79 -4.85 8.41
N PHE A 59 3.52 -4.89 7.29
CA PHE A 59 3.49 -6.04 6.38
C PHE A 59 3.99 -7.32 7.06
N LYS A 60 3.22 -8.41 6.90
CA LYS A 60 3.59 -9.78 7.28
C LYS A 60 3.17 -10.72 6.14
N ASN A 61 4.08 -11.58 5.69
CA ASN A 61 3.84 -12.49 4.56
C ASN A 61 3.30 -11.78 3.30
N GLY A 62 3.78 -10.56 3.03
CA GLY A 62 3.37 -9.76 1.88
C GLY A 62 1.98 -9.11 1.99
N LEU A 63 1.32 -9.18 3.15
CA LEU A 63 0.01 -8.59 3.41
C LEU A 63 0.05 -7.61 4.58
N ALA A 64 -0.79 -6.57 4.51
CA ALA A 64 -1.00 -5.63 5.61
C ALA A 64 -2.49 -5.35 5.78
N ILE A 65 -2.91 -5.16 7.04
CA ILE A 65 -4.25 -4.69 7.38
C ILE A 65 -4.27 -3.17 7.27
N VAL A 66 -5.32 -2.62 6.69
CA VAL A 66 -5.56 -1.17 6.61
C VAL A 66 -6.95 -0.84 7.12
N TYR A 67 -7.07 0.32 7.75
CA TYR A 67 -8.32 0.84 8.30
C TYR A 67 -8.65 2.18 7.67
N ASP A 68 -9.92 2.36 7.36
CA ASP A 68 -10.46 3.61 6.82
C ASP A 68 -11.95 3.74 7.20
N ASN A 69 -12.52 4.92 6.97
CA ASN A 69 -13.90 5.26 7.32
C ASN A 69 -14.23 5.08 8.81
N CYS A 70 -13.31 5.45 9.71
CA CYS A 70 -13.56 5.46 11.14
C CYS A 70 -14.61 6.52 11.49
N THR A 71 -15.72 6.08 12.07
CA THR A 71 -16.80 6.96 12.53
C THR A 71 -16.91 6.88 14.05
N THR A 72 -17.02 8.01 14.72
CA THR A 72 -17.32 8.04 16.15
C THR A 72 -18.79 7.68 16.35
N VAL A 73 -19.03 6.58 17.06
CA VAL A 73 -20.36 6.13 17.43
C VAL A 73 -20.61 6.48 18.89
N HIS A 74 -21.76 7.10 19.13
CA HIS A 74 -22.27 7.43 20.45
C HIS A 74 -23.46 6.51 20.77
N PRO A 75 -23.25 5.35 21.40
CA PRO A 75 -24.29 4.35 21.59
C PRO A 75 -25.44 4.82 22.51
N TYR A 76 -25.17 5.80 23.38
CA TYR A 76 -26.13 6.33 24.37
C TYR A 76 -26.49 7.82 24.16
N GLY A 77 -26.26 8.37 22.96
CA GLY A 77 -26.61 9.77 22.66
C GLY A 77 -25.55 10.79 23.10
N GLU A 78 -25.95 11.90 23.73
CA GLU A 78 -25.06 13.01 24.11
C GLU A 78 -24.04 12.65 25.21
N ASP A 79 -24.13 11.46 25.78
CA ASP A 79 -23.17 10.94 26.75
C ASP A 79 -21.82 10.70 26.07
N VAL A 80 -20.97 11.74 26.06
CA VAL A 80 -19.67 11.77 25.39
C VAL A 80 -18.65 10.75 25.92
N ASN A 81 -18.88 10.21 27.11
CA ASN A 81 -17.95 9.30 27.79
C ASN A 81 -18.02 7.85 27.30
N SER A 82 -18.98 7.50 26.44
CA SER A 82 -19.17 6.13 25.93
C SER A 82 -18.99 6.02 24.41
N SER A 83 -18.32 6.99 23.79
CA SER A 83 -18.05 6.95 22.36
C SER A 83 -16.96 5.93 22.00
N TYR A 84 -17.13 5.26 20.85
CA TYR A 84 -16.12 4.39 20.26
C TYR A 84 -15.98 4.66 18.77
N HIS A 85 -14.85 4.27 18.17
CA HIS A 85 -14.62 4.42 16.73
C HIS A 85 -14.96 3.11 16.01
N GLU A 86 -15.97 3.14 15.15
CA GLU A 86 -16.22 2.07 14.18
C GLU A 86 -15.40 2.33 12.93
N CYS A 87 -14.36 1.54 12.72
CA CYS A 87 -13.56 1.58 11.50
C CYS A 87 -13.96 0.44 10.56
N LYS A 88 -13.73 0.63 9.26
CA LYS A 88 -13.75 -0.47 8.29
C LYS A 88 -12.34 -0.96 8.04
N GLN A 89 -12.16 -2.27 7.98
CA GLN A 89 -10.88 -2.91 7.68
C GLN A 89 -10.86 -3.53 6.28
N GLY A 90 -9.66 -3.54 5.68
CA GLY A 90 -9.32 -4.28 4.47
C GLY A 90 -7.90 -4.84 4.56
N ILE A 91 -7.49 -5.59 3.53
CA ILE A 91 -6.15 -6.16 3.41
C ILE A 91 -5.55 -5.74 2.08
N ILE A 92 -4.32 -5.25 2.11
CA ILE A 92 -3.54 -4.90 0.91
C ILE A 92 -2.32 -5.83 0.76
N ASN A 93 -1.81 -5.95 -0.46
CA ASN A 93 -0.50 -6.52 -0.73
C ASN A 93 0.61 -5.44 -0.70
N THR A 94 1.87 -5.83 -0.89
CA THR A 94 3.05 -4.93 -0.87
C THR A 94 3.04 -3.86 -1.96
N GLN A 95 2.20 -4.00 -2.98
CA GLN A 95 2.02 -3.01 -4.04
C GLN A 95 0.89 -2.01 -3.71
N GLY A 96 0.26 -2.12 -2.54
CA GLY A 96 -0.88 -1.30 -2.15
C GLY A 96 -2.21 -1.76 -2.76
N LYS A 97 -2.25 -2.88 -3.48
CA LYS A 97 -3.49 -3.40 -4.06
C LYS A 97 -4.33 -4.06 -2.96
N LEU A 98 -5.60 -3.67 -2.87
CA LEU A 98 -6.58 -4.34 -2.02
C LEU A 98 -6.76 -5.81 -2.48
N ILE A 99 -6.45 -6.72 -1.58
CA ILE A 99 -6.79 -8.15 -1.66
C ILE A 99 -8.17 -8.37 -1.04
N ILE A 100 -8.43 -7.72 0.10
CA ILE A 100 -9.76 -7.67 0.72
C ILE A 100 -10.19 -6.20 0.78
N PRO A 101 -11.35 -5.86 0.20
CA PRO A 101 -11.82 -4.48 0.17
C PRO A 101 -12.16 -3.98 1.58
N ILE A 102 -12.00 -2.67 1.79
CA ILE A 102 -12.28 -2.01 3.06
C ILE A 102 -13.80 -1.92 3.26
N LYS A 103 -14.40 -2.97 3.80
CA LYS A 103 -15.87 -3.10 3.92
C LYS A 103 -16.34 -3.69 5.24
N TYR A 104 -15.46 -4.36 5.97
CA TYR A 104 -15.83 -5.08 7.17
C TYR A 104 -15.68 -4.17 8.38
N ASN A 105 -16.71 -4.02 9.18
CA ASN A 105 -16.62 -3.31 10.45
C ASN A 105 -15.69 -4.09 11.39
N VAL A 106 -14.79 -3.40 12.06
CA VAL A 106 -14.13 -3.93 13.25
C VAL A 106 -15.01 -3.64 14.45
N GLY A 107 -15.77 -4.64 14.90
CA GLY A 107 -16.46 -4.58 16.18
C GLY A 107 -15.49 -4.84 17.33
N GLN A 108 -15.70 -4.14 18.44
CA GLN A 108 -15.07 -4.46 19.74
C GLN A 108 -15.73 -5.69 20.35
#